data_AF-A0A131YA23-F1
#
_entry.id   AF-A0A131YA23-F1
#
_cell.length_a   1.000
_cell.length_b   1.000
_cell.length_c   1.000
_cell.angle_alpha   90.00
_cell.angle_beta   90.00
_cell.angle_gamma   90.00
#
_symmetry.space_group_name_H-M   'P 1'
#
loop_
_entity.id
_entity.type
_entity.pdbx_description
1 polymer ?
#
loop_
_entity_poly.entity_id
_entity_poly.type
_entity_poly.pdbx_seq_one_letter_code
_entity_poly.pdbx_strand_id
1 'polypeptide(L)'
;LKELLLSIEEVWMGCWKGVFQGKIADATAYQALKSSVTTVLVKAAKYKLHCCNKRLLEAVLDSDLTAYQLSVAVCRLFGIAHSHPAHDSLVQLMQLRAVKDNRERHPVILILDKAIQALPWESVPILQKNPVSRVPSLAYLQAQLRYYSQTSDNVYVRGADTSKTYFILNPSNDIPKTQAQFENVFKGQGWPGVIGQPPQKEEFQAAIAGKDVILYCGHGSGREYLSGDLIEQMLCRACPILMGCGSGRLKVSGPKIEPWGVVLQYWLGGSPCVVANLWDVTDRDIDRFTEGL
;
A
#
# COMPACT_ATOMS: atom_id res chain seq x y z
N LEU A 1 6.47 4.11 -17.41
CA LEU A 1 6.09 3.96 -15.98
C LEU A 1 7.22 4.37 -15.03
N LYS A 2 8.43 3.82 -15.13
CA LYS A 2 9.56 4.16 -14.24
C LYS A 2 9.84 5.68 -14.15
N GLU A 3 9.86 6.37 -15.29
CA GLU A 3 10.05 7.83 -15.33
C GLU A 3 8.91 8.61 -14.66
N LEU A 4 7.66 8.14 -14.81
CA LEU A 4 6.51 8.73 -14.12
C LEU A 4 6.66 8.58 -12.60
N LEU A 5 7.05 7.40 -12.12
CA LEU A 5 7.28 7.15 -10.68
C LEU A 5 8.39 8.03 -10.11
N LEU A 6 9.49 8.20 -10.86
CA LEU A 6 10.55 9.14 -10.50
C LEU A 6 10.06 10.60 -10.53
N SER A 7 9.22 10.97 -11.49
CA SER A 7 8.63 12.31 -11.55
C SER A 7 7.69 12.58 -10.37
N ILE A 8 6.88 11.59 -9.97
CA ILE A 8 6.03 11.69 -8.78
C ILE A 8 6.89 11.97 -7.54
N GLU A 9 7.96 11.21 -7.32
CA GLU A 9 8.84 11.42 -6.16
C GLU A 9 9.61 12.74 -6.24
N GLU A 10 10.31 12.98 -7.33
CA GLU A 10 11.31 14.05 -7.39
C GLU A 10 10.70 15.43 -7.72
N VAL A 11 9.55 15.46 -8.41
CA VAL A 11 8.89 16.71 -8.83
C VAL A 11 7.62 16.97 -8.04
N TRP A 12 6.69 16.01 -7.97
CA TRP A 12 5.39 16.26 -7.32
C TRP A 12 5.53 16.31 -5.80
N MET A 13 6.22 15.34 -5.22
CA MET A 13 6.54 15.34 -3.79
C MET A 13 7.72 16.25 -3.48
N GLY A 14 8.77 16.20 -4.31
CA GLY A 14 9.94 17.07 -4.23
C GLY A 14 10.61 17.01 -2.86
N CYS A 15 10.89 18.18 -2.27
CA CYS A 15 11.51 18.24 -0.94
C CYS A 15 10.62 17.74 0.21
N TRP A 16 9.34 17.45 -0.05
CA TRP A 16 8.38 16.93 0.94
C TRP A 16 8.16 15.43 0.86
N LYS A 17 8.91 14.71 0.02
CA LYS A 17 8.74 13.25 -0.16
C LYS A 17 8.78 12.44 1.13
N GLY A 18 9.48 12.93 2.15
CA GLY A 18 9.48 12.34 3.49
C GLY A 18 8.15 12.22 4.20
N VAL A 19 7.19 13.09 3.85
CA VAL A 19 5.85 13.10 4.46
C VAL A 19 5.10 11.80 4.17
N PHE A 20 5.45 11.12 3.08
CA PHE A 20 4.78 9.90 2.62
C PHE A 20 5.34 8.63 3.29
N GLN A 21 6.45 8.71 4.02
CA GLN A 21 7.05 7.54 4.67
C GLN A 21 6.33 7.20 5.98
N GLY A 22 6.34 5.90 6.30
CA GLY A 22 5.98 5.42 7.62
C GLY A 22 6.96 5.93 8.67
N LYS A 23 6.47 6.11 9.90
CA LYS A 23 7.32 6.50 11.04
C LYS A 23 8.34 5.38 11.33
N ILE A 24 9.58 5.77 11.64
CA ILE A 24 10.62 4.85 12.13
C ILE A 24 10.09 4.01 13.31
N ALA A 25 10.16 2.69 13.20
CA ALA A 25 9.66 1.76 14.22
C ALA A 25 10.58 1.72 15.45
N ASP A 26 11.90 1.75 15.24
CA ASP A 26 12.87 1.76 16.34
C ASP A 26 12.79 3.08 17.15
N ALA A 27 12.49 2.94 18.43
CA ALA A 27 12.27 4.07 19.34
C ALA A 27 13.55 4.90 19.52
N THR A 28 14.72 4.26 19.59
CA THR A 28 16.01 4.93 19.79
C THR A 28 16.36 5.80 18.58
N ALA A 29 16.26 5.23 17.38
CA ALA A 29 16.41 5.88 16.10
C ALA A 29 15.45 7.06 15.93
N TYR A 30 14.19 6.89 16.31
CA TYR A 30 13.19 7.97 16.27
C TYR A 30 13.53 9.10 17.25
N GLN A 31 14.02 8.81 18.46
CA GLN A 31 14.49 9.84 19.38
C GLN A 31 15.74 10.57 18.86
N ALA A 32 16.66 9.88 18.20
CA ALA A 32 17.82 10.50 17.55
C ALA A 32 17.39 11.49 16.44
N LEU A 33 16.36 11.16 15.66
CA LEU A 33 15.74 12.07 14.70
C LEU A 33 15.15 13.32 15.40
N LYS A 34 14.44 13.15 16.52
CA LYS A 34 13.90 14.29 17.30
C LYS A 34 14.99 15.20 17.87
N SER A 35 16.10 14.62 18.31
CA SER A 35 17.29 15.37 18.75
C SER A 35 17.91 16.17 17.60
N SER A 36 17.96 15.56 16.40
CA SER A 36 18.41 16.23 15.18
C SER A 36 17.53 17.42 14.79
N VAL A 37 16.20 17.26 14.84
CA VAL A 37 15.24 18.36 14.65
C VAL A 37 15.52 19.50 15.63
N THR A 38 15.69 19.18 16.91
CA THR A 38 15.97 20.18 17.97
C THR A 38 17.28 20.92 17.70
N THR A 39 18.31 20.20 17.27
CA THR A 39 19.62 20.78 16.91
C THR A 39 19.49 21.81 15.79
N VAL A 40 18.71 21.49 14.74
CA VAL A 40 18.47 22.42 13.62
C VAL A 40 17.71 23.66 14.09
N LEU A 41 16.68 23.50 14.93
CA LEU A 41 15.92 24.62 15.49
C LEU A 41 16.79 25.55 16.34
N VAL A 42 17.67 25.00 17.20
CA VAL A 42 18.61 25.78 18.00
C VAL A 42 19.59 26.56 17.10
N LYS A 43 20.06 25.95 16.00
CA LYS A 43 20.91 26.63 15.03
C LYS A 43 20.16 27.76 14.32
N ALA A 44 18.92 27.53 13.89
CA ALA A 44 18.08 28.55 13.24
C ALA A 44 17.79 29.73 14.17
N ALA A 45 17.55 29.48 15.47
CA ALA A 45 17.30 30.52 16.46
C ALA A 45 18.49 31.50 16.61
N LYS A 46 19.74 31.06 16.39
CA LYS A 46 20.92 31.96 16.37
C LYS A 46 20.85 33.01 15.27
N TYR A 47 20.09 32.74 14.21
CA TYR A 47 19.82 33.68 13.11
C TYR A 47 18.46 34.38 13.27
N LYS A 48 17.80 34.27 14.43
CA LYS A 48 16.44 34.78 14.68
C LYS A 48 15.39 34.21 13.72
N LEU A 49 15.61 32.99 13.23
CA LEU A 49 14.68 32.31 12.34
C LEU A 49 13.77 31.36 13.12
N HIS A 50 12.53 31.28 12.68
CA HIS A 50 11.53 30.34 13.19
C HIS A 50 11.15 29.34 12.11
N CYS A 51 11.05 28.07 12.49
CA CYS A 51 10.55 27.03 11.59
C CYS A 51 9.03 27.09 11.52
N CYS A 52 8.46 27.20 10.33
CA CYS A 52 7.02 27.29 10.12
C CYS A 52 6.29 25.98 10.45
N ASN A 53 6.98 24.82 10.36
CA ASN A 53 6.38 23.53 10.66
C ASN A 53 7.43 22.49 11.10
N LYS A 54 7.42 22.15 12.40
CA LYS A 54 8.34 21.17 12.99
C LYS A 54 8.16 19.75 12.42
N ARG A 55 6.94 19.36 12.04
CA ARG A 55 6.67 18.03 11.46
C ARG A 55 7.23 17.91 10.05
N LEU A 56 7.16 18.98 9.25
CA LEU A 56 7.78 19.01 7.93
C LEU A 56 9.31 19.00 8.03
N LEU A 57 9.89 19.73 8.99
CA LEU A 57 11.33 19.67 9.25
C LEU A 57 11.77 18.24 9.62
N GLU A 58 10.99 17.55 10.44
CA GLU A 58 11.24 16.15 10.78
C GLU A 58 11.17 15.24 9.56
N ALA A 59 10.15 15.37 8.71
CA ALA A 59 10.03 14.59 7.48
C ALA A 59 11.19 14.84 6.51
N VAL A 60 11.66 16.08 6.42
CA VAL A 60 12.83 16.48 5.62
C VAL A 60 14.12 15.83 6.14
N LEU A 61 14.30 15.77 7.46
CA LEU A 61 15.45 15.09 8.08
C LEU A 61 15.33 13.56 8.04
N ASP A 62 14.12 13.01 7.96
CA ASP A 62 13.86 11.57 7.82
C ASP A 62 13.92 11.07 6.36
N SER A 63 14.45 11.88 5.45
CA SER A 63 14.47 11.58 4.02
C SER A 63 15.82 11.78 3.38
N ASP A 64 16.07 10.96 2.37
CA ASP A 64 17.20 11.13 1.47
C ASP A 64 16.84 12.15 0.39
N LEU A 65 17.21 13.41 0.63
CA LEU A 65 16.95 14.53 -0.27
C LEU A 65 18.23 14.92 -1.00
N THR A 66 18.07 15.31 -2.26
CA THR A 66 19.16 15.96 -3.01
C THR A 66 19.54 17.31 -2.36
N ALA A 67 20.76 17.79 -2.61
CA ALA A 67 21.19 19.10 -2.11
C ALA A 67 20.25 20.23 -2.55
N TYR A 68 19.71 20.15 -3.77
CA TYR A 68 18.72 21.10 -4.27
C TYR A 68 17.41 21.03 -3.50
N GLN A 69 16.84 19.84 -3.30
CA GLN A 69 15.61 19.67 -2.51
C GLN A 69 15.78 20.16 -1.07
N LEU A 70 16.93 19.88 -0.46
CA LEU A 70 17.24 20.33 0.89
C LEU A 70 17.35 21.86 0.98
N SER A 71 17.99 22.49 -0.01
CA SER A 71 18.04 23.94 -0.16
C SER A 71 16.64 24.56 -0.26
N VAL A 72 15.77 23.99 -1.12
CA VAL A 72 14.37 24.42 -1.23
C VAL A 72 13.62 24.23 0.09
N ALA A 73 13.81 23.10 0.78
CA ALA A 73 13.19 22.85 2.08
C ALA A 73 13.59 23.89 3.13
N VAL A 74 14.88 24.26 3.20
CA VAL A 74 15.37 25.30 4.11
C VAL A 74 14.69 26.64 3.84
N CYS A 75 14.66 27.07 2.58
CA CYS A 75 13.99 28.33 2.19
C CYS A 75 12.50 28.33 2.61
N ARG A 76 11.79 27.22 2.37
CA ARG A 76 10.35 27.09 2.68
C ARG A 76 10.06 26.95 4.18
N LEU A 77 10.87 26.19 4.92
CA LEU A 77 10.68 25.93 6.35
C LEU A 77 10.98 27.16 7.20
N PHE A 78 11.95 27.98 6.80
CA PHE A 78 12.40 29.13 7.58
C PHE A 78 12.03 30.49 6.98
N GLY A 79 11.38 30.51 5.81
CA GLY A 79 10.93 31.74 5.16
C GLY A 79 12.09 32.62 4.69
N ILE A 80 13.19 32.02 4.21
CA ILE A 80 14.39 32.74 3.79
C ILE A 80 14.70 32.53 2.30
N ALA A 81 15.47 33.45 1.71
CA ALA A 81 16.03 33.30 0.37
C ALA A 81 17.36 32.52 0.40
N HIS A 82 17.79 32.00 -0.76
CA HIS A 82 19.08 31.33 -0.92
C HIS A 82 20.28 32.20 -0.54
N SER A 83 20.16 33.52 -0.71
CA SER A 83 21.20 34.50 -0.35
C SER A 83 21.29 34.79 1.15
N HIS A 84 20.38 34.26 1.97
CA HIS A 84 20.35 34.55 3.40
C HIS A 84 21.57 33.91 4.11
N PRO A 85 22.27 34.60 5.03
CA PRO A 85 23.48 34.08 5.69
C PRO A 85 23.31 32.77 6.46
N ALA A 86 22.08 32.43 6.85
CA ALA A 86 21.77 31.17 7.53
C ALA A 86 21.62 29.98 6.58
N HIS A 87 21.38 30.21 5.29
CA HIS A 87 20.95 29.18 4.33
C HIS A 87 21.93 28.01 4.27
N ASP A 88 23.18 28.26 3.88
CA ASP A 88 24.18 27.20 3.69
C ASP A 88 24.49 26.49 5.00
N SER A 89 24.51 27.24 6.12
CA SER A 89 24.76 26.67 7.43
C SER A 89 23.64 25.72 7.87
N LEU A 90 22.38 26.02 7.54
CA LEU A 90 21.24 25.14 7.82
C LEU A 90 21.21 23.94 6.87
N VAL A 91 21.45 24.14 5.57
CA VAL A 91 21.53 23.05 4.58
C VAL A 91 22.60 22.04 4.99
N GLN A 92 23.82 22.49 5.29
CA GLN A 92 24.92 21.62 5.72
C GLN A 92 24.58 20.86 7.01
N LEU A 93 24.00 21.56 7.99
CA LEU A 93 23.59 20.93 9.25
C LEU A 93 22.52 19.87 9.01
N MET A 94 21.51 20.16 8.21
CA MET A 94 20.42 19.22 7.92
C MET A 94 20.94 18.01 7.14
N GLN A 95 21.87 18.20 6.19
CA GLN A 95 22.49 17.11 5.44
C GLN A 95 23.32 16.17 6.34
N LEU A 96 24.00 16.73 7.34
CA LEU A 96 24.75 15.94 8.34
C LEU A 96 23.84 15.18 9.31
N ARG A 97 22.62 15.68 9.53
CA ARG A 97 21.66 15.15 10.49
C ARG A 97 20.56 14.29 9.87
N ALA A 98 20.49 14.25 8.53
CA ALA A 98 19.51 13.45 7.81
C ALA A 98 19.73 11.94 8.06
N VAL A 99 18.64 11.19 8.11
CA VAL A 99 18.66 9.73 8.20
C VAL A 99 19.09 9.15 6.86
N LYS A 100 20.16 8.35 6.85
CA LYS A 100 20.74 7.75 5.63
C LYS A 100 20.46 6.25 5.48
N ASP A 101 20.03 5.58 6.55
CA ASP A 101 19.86 4.13 6.56
C ASP A 101 18.42 3.72 6.26
N ASN A 102 18.26 2.57 5.61
CA ASN A 102 16.95 1.95 5.43
C ASN A 102 16.52 1.31 6.77
N ARG A 103 15.69 2.02 7.53
CA ARG A 103 15.19 1.58 8.83
C ARG A 103 13.84 0.91 8.67
N GLU A 104 13.51 -0.01 9.57
CA GLU A 104 12.16 -0.55 9.68
C GLU A 104 11.18 0.58 10.02
N ARG A 105 10.03 0.59 9.34
CA ARG A 105 9.02 1.63 9.41
C ARG A 105 7.64 1.02 9.64
N HIS A 106 6.80 1.77 10.35
CA HIS A 106 5.39 1.43 10.47
C HIS A 106 4.68 1.49 9.09
N PRO A 107 3.59 0.74 8.91
CA PRO A 107 2.84 0.74 7.64
C PRO A 107 2.27 2.11 7.27
N VAL A 108 2.11 2.33 5.96
CA VAL A 108 1.43 3.50 5.38
C VAL A 108 0.09 3.05 4.81
N ILE A 109 -1.00 3.70 5.24
CA ILE A 109 -2.33 3.48 4.69
C ILE A 109 -2.71 4.68 3.82
N LEU A 110 -2.87 4.44 2.52
CA LEU A 110 -3.24 5.46 1.54
C LEU A 110 -4.76 5.56 1.43
N ILE A 111 -5.28 6.78 1.54
CA ILE A 111 -6.65 7.15 1.18
C ILE A 111 -6.54 8.05 -0.04
N LEU A 112 -6.92 7.53 -1.19
CA LEU A 112 -6.66 8.16 -2.48
C LEU A 112 -7.95 8.70 -3.11
N ASP A 113 -7.87 9.90 -3.66
CA ASP A 113 -8.95 10.44 -4.48
C ASP A 113 -9.09 9.65 -5.79
N LYS A 114 -10.33 9.60 -6.32
CA LYS A 114 -10.65 8.90 -7.55
C LYS A 114 -9.82 9.31 -8.77
N ALA A 115 -9.33 10.56 -8.80
CA ALA A 115 -8.50 11.07 -9.88
C ALA A 115 -7.08 10.47 -9.88
N ILE A 116 -6.60 9.99 -8.73
CA ILE A 116 -5.20 9.55 -8.55
C ILE A 116 -5.06 8.09 -8.12
N GLN A 117 -6.14 7.42 -7.74
CA GLN A 117 -6.12 6.01 -7.31
C GLN A 117 -5.65 5.05 -8.41
N ALA A 118 -5.69 5.43 -9.69
CA ALA A 118 -5.18 4.56 -10.75
C ALA A 118 -3.64 4.48 -10.79
N LEU A 119 -2.94 5.42 -10.13
CA LEU A 119 -1.50 5.44 -10.07
C LEU A 119 -0.97 4.38 -9.08
N PRO A 120 0.16 3.71 -9.39
CA PRO A 120 0.79 2.75 -8.50
C PRO A 120 1.66 3.46 -7.46
N TRP A 121 1.02 4.16 -6.51
CA TRP A 121 1.69 4.92 -5.46
C TRP A 121 2.67 4.08 -4.64
N GLU A 122 2.34 2.82 -4.38
CA GLU A 122 3.19 1.84 -3.67
C GLU A 122 4.51 1.59 -4.39
N SER A 123 4.55 1.80 -5.71
CA SER A 123 5.74 1.64 -6.54
C SER A 123 6.58 2.92 -6.62
N VAL A 124 6.19 4.03 -6.01
CA VAL A 124 7.04 5.23 -5.92
C VAL A 124 8.26 4.90 -5.04
N PRO A 125 9.51 5.19 -5.45
CA PRO A 125 10.70 4.65 -4.79
C PRO A 125 10.78 4.93 -3.28
N ILE A 126 10.32 6.08 -2.80
CA ILE A 126 10.25 6.37 -1.36
C ILE A 126 9.26 5.48 -0.60
N LEU A 127 8.16 5.07 -1.24
CA LEU A 127 7.12 4.22 -0.65
C LEU A 127 7.47 2.73 -0.73
N GLN A 128 8.29 2.30 -1.70
CA GLN A 128 8.76 0.91 -1.82
C GLN A 128 9.51 0.40 -0.57
N LYS A 129 10.00 1.33 0.27
CA LYS A 129 10.69 1.03 1.53
C LYS A 129 9.73 0.75 2.70
N ASN A 130 8.42 0.84 2.49
CA ASN A 130 7.41 0.75 3.52
C ASN A 130 6.41 -0.37 3.19
N PRO A 131 5.80 -1.02 4.20
CA PRO A 131 4.55 -1.73 3.99
C PRO A 131 3.46 -0.71 3.65
N VAL A 132 2.82 -0.84 2.48
CA VAL A 132 1.80 0.10 2.03
C VAL A 132 0.50 -0.63 1.69
N SER A 133 -0.62 -0.08 2.12
CA SER A 133 -1.97 -0.55 1.76
C SER A 133 -2.88 0.62 1.43
N ARG A 134 -4.07 0.32 0.88
CA ARG A 134 -5.09 1.31 0.55
C ARG A 134 -6.38 1.05 1.31
N VAL A 135 -7.09 2.11 1.64
CA VAL A 135 -8.49 2.06 2.11
C VAL A 135 -9.29 3.18 1.42
N PRO A 136 -10.61 3.02 1.23
CA PRO A 136 -11.40 3.99 0.47
C PRO A 136 -11.70 5.27 1.27
N SER A 137 -11.71 5.19 2.60
CA SER A 137 -11.94 6.35 3.47
C SER A 137 -11.51 6.09 4.90
N LEU A 138 -11.39 7.18 5.68
CA LEU A 138 -11.15 7.09 7.12
C LEU A 138 -12.35 6.48 7.87
N ALA A 139 -13.57 6.76 7.40
CA ALA A 139 -14.79 6.19 7.98
C ALA A 139 -14.82 4.66 7.83
N TYR A 140 -14.44 4.16 6.64
CA TYR A 140 -14.28 2.73 6.41
C TYR A 140 -13.22 2.13 7.33
N LEU A 141 -12.03 2.73 7.37
CA LEU A 141 -10.94 2.24 8.21
C LEU A 141 -11.35 2.16 9.69
N GLN A 142 -12.03 3.18 10.19
CA GLN A 142 -12.54 3.19 11.56
C GLN A 142 -13.59 2.09 11.80
N ALA A 143 -14.53 1.90 10.87
CA ALA A 143 -15.55 0.86 10.97
C ALA A 143 -14.91 -0.53 10.97
N GLN A 144 -13.96 -0.78 10.06
CA GLN A 144 -13.22 -2.02 9.96
C GLN A 144 -12.43 -2.32 11.24
N LEU A 145 -11.64 -1.35 11.73
CA LEU A 145 -10.87 -1.51 12.97
C LEU A 145 -11.75 -1.78 14.19
N ARG A 146 -12.91 -1.13 14.29
CA ARG A 146 -13.87 -1.39 15.37
C ARG A 146 -14.42 -2.80 15.30
N TYR A 147 -14.87 -3.24 14.12
CA TYR A 147 -15.39 -4.58 13.89
C TYR A 147 -14.37 -5.65 14.31
N TYR A 148 -13.12 -5.52 13.87
CA TYR A 148 -12.08 -6.50 14.22
C TYR A 148 -11.59 -6.38 15.66
N SER A 149 -11.62 -5.20 16.28
CA SER A 149 -11.28 -5.05 17.70
C SER A 149 -12.24 -5.78 18.63
N GLN A 150 -13.47 -6.04 18.18
CA GLN A 150 -14.50 -6.75 18.93
C GLN A 150 -14.46 -8.27 18.70
N THR A 151 -13.68 -8.74 17.73
CA THR A 151 -13.65 -10.15 17.33
C THR A 151 -12.28 -10.72 17.66
N SER A 152 -12.16 -11.66 18.60
CA SER A 152 -10.85 -12.24 18.96
C SER A 152 -10.31 -13.21 17.90
N ASP A 153 -11.19 -13.86 17.14
CA ASP A 153 -10.83 -14.78 16.05
C ASP A 153 -10.82 -14.07 14.68
N ASN A 154 -9.74 -13.33 14.41
CA ASN A 154 -9.52 -12.68 13.12
C ASN A 154 -8.05 -12.62 12.71
N VAL A 155 -7.80 -12.46 11.41
CA VAL A 155 -6.45 -12.50 10.80
C VAL A 155 -5.51 -11.39 11.26
N TYR A 156 -6.01 -10.25 11.77
CA TYR A 156 -5.14 -9.19 12.30
C TYR A 156 -4.58 -9.53 13.69
N VAL A 157 -5.26 -10.40 14.45
CA VAL A 157 -4.82 -10.80 15.79
C VAL A 157 -3.92 -12.03 15.70
N ARG A 158 -4.35 -13.06 14.97
CA ARG A 158 -3.66 -14.36 14.92
C ARG A 158 -2.77 -14.57 13.69
N GLY A 159 -2.76 -13.62 12.75
CA GLY A 159 -2.22 -13.83 11.41
C GLY A 159 -3.17 -14.64 10.53
N ALA A 160 -2.94 -14.61 9.21
CA ALA A 160 -3.64 -15.49 8.28
C ALA A 160 -3.06 -16.91 8.38
N ASP A 161 -3.92 -17.90 8.63
CA ASP A 161 -3.55 -19.31 8.64
C ASP A 161 -3.57 -19.85 7.22
N THR A 162 -2.39 -20.10 6.65
CA THR A 162 -2.24 -20.57 5.26
C THR A 162 -2.84 -21.98 5.05
N SER A 163 -3.03 -22.79 6.11
CA SER A 163 -3.76 -24.06 5.98
C SER A 163 -5.26 -23.85 5.72
N LYS A 164 -5.79 -22.68 6.07
CA LYS A 164 -7.16 -22.24 5.79
C LYS A 164 -7.24 -21.46 4.47
N THR A 165 -6.56 -21.96 3.44
CA THR A 165 -6.65 -21.44 2.08
C THR A 165 -7.71 -22.19 1.29
N TYR A 166 -8.37 -21.51 0.37
CA TYR A 166 -9.12 -22.11 -0.73
C TYR A 166 -8.63 -21.51 -2.04
N PHE A 167 -8.37 -22.34 -3.05
CA PHE A 167 -7.84 -21.86 -4.32
C PHE A 167 -8.79 -22.09 -5.50
N ILE A 168 -8.70 -21.20 -6.49
CA ILE A 168 -9.38 -21.30 -7.79
C ILE A 168 -8.29 -21.11 -8.84
N LEU A 169 -7.95 -22.18 -9.57
CA LEU A 169 -6.85 -22.18 -10.52
C LEU A 169 -7.36 -22.49 -11.94
N ASN A 170 -7.09 -21.59 -12.89
CA ASN A 170 -7.47 -21.75 -14.29
C ASN A 170 -8.98 -22.08 -14.48
N PRO A 171 -9.91 -21.30 -13.90
CA PRO A 171 -11.33 -21.66 -13.92
C PRO A 171 -11.96 -21.60 -15.32
N SER A 172 -11.39 -20.86 -16.27
CA SER A 172 -11.81 -20.82 -17.68
C SER A 172 -11.12 -21.86 -18.57
N ASN A 173 -10.19 -22.64 -18.01
CA ASN A 173 -9.41 -23.65 -18.71
C ASN A 173 -8.61 -23.14 -19.92
N ASP A 174 -8.11 -21.91 -19.86
CA ASP A 174 -7.43 -21.21 -20.95
C ASP A 174 -6.06 -20.62 -20.57
N ILE A 175 -5.64 -20.76 -19.30
CA ILE A 175 -4.29 -20.42 -18.81
C ILE A 175 -3.49 -21.67 -18.37
N PRO A 176 -3.24 -22.64 -19.27
CA PRO A 176 -2.64 -23.94 -18.93
C PRO A 176 -1.20 -23.84 -18.38
N LYS A 177 -0.47 -22.77 -18.70
CA LYS A 177 0.89 -22.55 -18.19
C LYS A 177 0.87 -22.21 -16.70
N THR A 178 0.03 -21.27 -16.31
CA THR A 178 -0.23 -20.91 -14.90
C THR A 178 -0.74 -22.12 -14.11
N GLN A 179 -1.66 -22.90 -14.71
CA GLN A 179 -2.10 -24.15 -14.09
C GLN A 179 -0.93 -25.10 -13.84
N ALA A 180 -0.12 -25.39 -14.87
CA ALA A 180 1.01 -26.30 -14.75
C ALA A 180 2.04 -25.86 -13.68
N GLN A 181 2.21 -24.54 -13.50
CA GLN A 181 3.10 -23.97 -12.49
C GLN A 181 2.59 -24.20 -11.06
N PHE A 182 1.29 -24.01 -10.81
CA PHE A 182 0.77 -23.97 -9.44
C PHE A 182 -0.01 -25.21 -9.00
N GLU A 183 -0.52 -26.03 -9.92
CA GLU A 183 -1.40 -27.16 -9.60
C GLU A 183 -0.78 -28.12 -8.59
N ASN A 184 0.47 -28.54 -8.82
CA ASN A 184 1.16 -29.45 -7.91
C ASN A 184 1.51 -28.79 -6.58
N VAL A 185 1.82 -27.49 -6.60
CA VAL A 185 2.12 -26.71 -5.38
C VAL A 185 0.87 -26.65 -4.50
N PHE A 186 -0.26 -26.21 -5.05
CA PHE A 186 -1.51 -26.05 -4.30
C PHE A 186 -2.04 -27.39 -3.78
N LYS A 187 -1.98 -28.45 -4.60
CA LYS A 187 -2.30 -29.81 -4.15
C LYS A 187 -1.37 -30.30 -3.06
N GLY A 188 -0.07 -30.03 -3.18
CA GLY A 188 0.94 -30.40 -2.18
C GLY A 188 0.72 -29.74 -0.81
N GLN A 189 0.14 -28.53 -0.79
CA GLN A 189 -0.27 -27.85 0.45
C GLN A 189 -1.55 -28.43 1.08
N GLY A 190 -2.26 -29.32 0.38
CA GLY A 190 -3.53 -29.88 0.84
C GLY A 190 -4.68 -28.86 0.85
N TRP A 191 -4.55 -27.75 0.11
CA TRP A 191 -5.59 -26.75 0.03
C TRP A 191 -6.80 -27.29 -0.76
N PRO A 192 -8.04 -27.09 -0.29
CA PRO A 192 -9.22 -27.32 -1.10
C PRO A 192 -9.31 -26.29 -2.24
N GLY A 193 -9.91 -26.67 -3.37
CA GLY A 193 -10.04 -25.77 -4.50
C GLY A 193 -10.49 -26.45 -5.78
N VAL A 194 -10.60 -25.66 -6.84
CA VAL A 194 -10.93 -26.12 -8.20
C VAL A 194 -9.79 -25.83 -9.18
N ILE A 195 -9.61 -26.71 -10.15
CA ILE A 195 -8.59 -26.61 -11.21
C ILE A 195 -9.24 -26.84 -12.57
N GLY A 196 -8.97 -25.96 -13.53
CA GLY A 196 -9.41 -26.17 -14.91
C GLY A 196 -10.92 -26.08 -15.11
N GLN A 197 -11.66 -25.58 -14.11
CA GLN A 197 -13.12 -25.47 -14.13
C GLN A 197 -13.63 -24.36 -13.20
N PRO A 198 -14.80 -23.78 -13.48
CA PRO A 198 -15.43 -22.79 -12.60
C PRO A 198 -15.76 -23.37 -11.21
N PRO A 199 -15.60 -22.60 -10.12
CA PRO A 199 -16.05 -23.04 -8.80
C PRO A 199 -17.59 -23.06 -8.73
N GLN A 200 -18.14 -23.95 -7.91
CA GLN A 200 -19.57 -23.87 -7.59
C GLN A 200 -19.83 -22.63 -6.73
N LYS A 201 -20.97 -21.96 -6.96
CA LYS A 201 -21.28 -20.68 -6.32
C LYS A 201 -21.32 -20.81 -4.81
N GLU A 202 -22.00 -21.83 -4.30
CA GLU A 202 -22.19 -22.10 -2.88
C GLU A 202 -20.86 -22.45 -2.19
N GLU A 203 -19.99 -23.19 -2.89
CA GLU A 203 -18.65 -23.54 -2.42
C GLU A 203 -17.78 -22.28 -2.28
N PHE A 204 -17.79 -21.41 -3.29
CA PHE A 204 -17.02 -20.16 -3.25
C PHE A 204 -17.53 -19.21 -2.16
N GLN A 205 -18.85 -19.14 -1.97
CA GLN A 205 -19.46 -18.40 -0.87
C GLN A 205 -19.01 -18.92 0.50
N ALA A 206 -19.05 -20.24 0.70
CA ALA A 206 -18.61 -20.86 1.94
C ALA A 206 -17.11 -20.62 2.19
N ALA A 207 -16.30 -20.64 1.13
CA ALA A 207 -14.88 -20.34 1.21
C ALA A 207 -14.64 -18.90 1.68
N ILE A 208 -15.27 -17.90 1.06
CA ILE A 208 -15.11 -16.47 1.44
C ILE A 208 -15.52 -16.22 2.91
N ALA A 209 -16.55 -16.92 3.38
CA ALA A 209 -17.06 -16.78 4.75
C ALA A 209 -16.26 -17.56 5.80
N GLY A 210 -15.60 -18.66 5.42
CA GLY A 210 -15.00 -19.60 6.38
C GLY A 210 -13.47 -19.73 6.33
N LYS A 211 -12.84 -19.27 5.26
CA LYS A 211 -11.38 -19.36 5.05
C LYS A 211 -10.68 -18.07 5.47
N ASP A 212 -9.37 -18.17 5.62
CA ASP A 212 -8.51 -17.02 5.88
C ASP A 212 -7.98 -16.43 4.58
N VAL A 213 -7.73 -17.28 3.59
CA VAL A 213 -7.15 -16.88 2.31
C VAL A 213 -7.95 -17.48 1.16
N ILE A 214 -8.29 -16.64 0.18
CA ILE A 214 -8.73 -17.11 -1.14
C ILE A 214 -7.60 -16.82 -2.11
N LEU A 215 -7.13 -17.82 -2.83
CA LEU A 215 -6.15 -17.65 -3.90
C LEU A 215 -6.81 -17.89 -5.25
N TYR A 216 -7.01 -16.82 -6.01
CA TYR A 216 -7.63 -16.88 -7.32
C TYR A 216 -6.58 -16.62 -8.40
N CYS A 217 -6.38 -17.58 -9.31
CA CYS A 217 -5.53 -17.46 -10.49
C CYS A 217 -6.39 -17.66 -11.74
N GLY A 218 -6.73 -16.56 -12.42
CA GLY A 218 -7.68 -16.55 -13.53
C GLY A 218 -7.88 -15.15 -14.12
N HIS A 219 -8.91 -14.97 -14.93
CA HIS A 219 -9.19 -13.68 -15.59
C HIS A 219 -9.91 -12.69 -14.68
N GLY A 220 -9.46 -11.44 -14.69
CA GLY A 220 -10.12 -10.39 -13.94
C GLY A 220 -10.17 -10.69 -12.45
N SER A 221 -11.34 -10.49 -11.85
CA SER A 221 -11.54 -10.57 -10.40
C SER A 221 -12.39 -11.77 -9.95
N GLY A 222 -12.65 -12.75 -10.83
CA GLY A 222 -13.57 -13.86 -10.56
C GLY A 222 -15.06 -13.46 -10.46
N ARG A 223 -15.43 -12.24 -10.88
CA ARG A 223 -16.80 -11.70 -10.81
C ARG A 223 -17.85 -12.50 -11.59
N GLU A 224 -17.39 -13.31 -12.54
CA GLU A 224 -18.23 -14.18 -13.36
C GLU A 224 -18.67 -15.44 -12.60
N TYR A 225 -17.92 -15.84 -11.58
CA TYR A 225 -18.21 -16.99 -10.73
C TYR A 225 -18.95 -16.58 -9.46
N LEU A 226 -18.70 -15.37 -8.96
CA LEU A 226 -19.45 -14.80 -7.84
C LEU A 226 -19.63 -13.29 -8.03
N SER A 227 -20.89 -12.87 -8.15
CA SER A 227 -21.24 -11.46 -8.37
C SER A 227 -20.83 -10.60 -7.18
N GLY A 228 -20.27 -9.43 -7.46
CA GLY A 228 -19.91 -8.45 -6.44
C GLY A 228 -21.07 -8.04 -5.52
N ASP A 229 -22.29 -7.92 -6.05
CA ASP A 229 -23.50 -7.57 -5.29
C ASP A 229 -23.83 -8.60 -4.19
N LEU A 230 -23.42 -9.85 -4.41
CA LEU A 230 -23.55 -10.91 -3.42
C LEU A 230 -22.42 -10.85 -2.41
N ILE A 231 -21.19 -10.58 -2.86
CA ILE A 231 -20.02 -10.43 -1.98
C ILE A 231 -20.23 -9.31 -0.96
N GLU A 232 -20.75 -8.15 -1.38
CA GLU A 232 -20.98 -7.02 -0.47
C GLU A 232 -22.08 -7.26 0.56
N GLN A 233 -22.93 -8.27 0.36
CA GLN A 233 -24.00 -8.68 1.29
C GLN A 233 -23.58 -9.84 2.20
N MET A 234 -22.38 -10.38 2.02
CA MET A 234 -21.85 -11.50 2.79
C MET A 234 -21.04 -11.02 3.99
N LEU A 235 -20.71 -11.96 4.89
CA LEU A 235 -19.67 -11.78 5.90
C LEU A 235 -18.35 -12.37 5.39
N CYS A 236 -17.56 -11.57 4.69
CA CYS A 236 -16.27 -11.95 4.14
C CYS A 236 -15.22 -12.00 5.26
N ARG A 237 -14.73 -13.20 5.60
CA ARG A 237 -13.64 -13.37 6.57
C ARG A 237 -12.29 -13.56 5.91
N ALA A 238 -12.28 -14.03 4.67
CA ALA A 238 -11.07 -14.31 3.94
C ALA A 238 -10.43 -13.04 3.36
N CYS A 239 -9.11 -13.10 3.21
CA CYS A 239 -8.28 -12.18 2.44
C CYS A 239 -8.11 -12.72 1.01
N PRO A 240 -8.88 -12.23 0.02
CA PRO A 240 -8.71 -12.65 -1.36
C PRO A 240 -7.43 -12.08 -1.98
N ILE A 241 -6.70 -12.97 -2.65
CA ILE A 241 -5.57 -12.70 -3.52
C ILE A 241 -6.03 -12.99 -4.95
N LEU A 242 -6.34 -11.92 -5.68
CA LEU A 242 -6.99 -11.94 -6.99
C LEU A 242 -5.94 -11.78 -8.09
N MET A 243 -5.29 -12.90 -8.45
CA MET A 243 -4.28 -12.97 -9.50
C MET A 243 -4.89 -13.02 -10.89
N GLY A 244 -5.46 -11.89 -11.30
CA GLY A 244 -6.00 -11.69 -12.64
C GLY A 244 -5.87 -10.25 -13.13
N CYS A 245 -5.95 -10.09 -14.44
CA CYS A 245 -5.78 -8.80 -15.13
C CYS A 245 -6.80 -7.74 -14.66
N GLY A 246 -6.31 -6.62 -14.14
CA GLY A 246 -7.16 -5.51 -13.71
C GLY A 246 -8.15 -5.89 -12.60
N SER A 247 -7.86 -6.94 -11.81
CA SER A 247 -8.73 -7.44 -10.74
C SER A 247 -9.05 -6.38 -9.67
N GLY A 248 -8.13 -5.44 -9.46
CA GLY A 248 -8.22 -4.32 -8.53
C GLY A 248 -8.59 -2.99 -9.17
N ARG A 249 -8.86 -2.97 -10.48
CA ARG A 249 -9.17 -1.74 -11.21
C ARG A 249 -10.54 -1.20 -10.81
N LEU A 250 -10.57 0.03 -10.30
CA LEU A 250 -11.80 0.77 -10.03
C LEU A 250 -12.25 1.53 -11.29
N LYS A 251 -13.48 1.31 -11.70
CA LYS A 251 -14.08 1.90 -12.90
C LYS A 251 -14.68 3.25 -12.57
N VAL A 252 -14.19 4.30 -13.23
CA VAL A 252 -14.68 5.67 -13.09
C VAL A 252 -15.66 5.99 -14.21
N SER A 253 -16.88 6.44 -13.87
CA SER A 253 -17.94 6.78 -14.84
C SER A 253 -18.18 8.29 -14.86
N GLY A 254 -17.23 9.02 -15.41
CA GLY A 254 -17.26 10.49 -15.43
C GLY A 254 -16.96 11.13 -14.06
N PRO A 255 -16.97 12.46 -13.97
CA PRO A 255 -16.47 13.17 -12.79
C PRO A 255 -17.43 13.14 -11.58
N LYS A 256 -18.72 12.92 -11.81
CA LYS A 256 -19.78 13.01 -10.79
C LYS A 256 -20.11 11.69 -10.10
N ILE A 257 -19.65 10.57 -10.66
CA ILE A 257 -19.96 9.23 -10.15
C ILE A 257 -18.73 8.72 -9.41
N GLU A 258 -18.97 8.05 -8.29
CA GLU A 258 -17.89 7.41 -7.54
C GLU A 258 -17.40 6.13 -8.25
N PRO A 259 -16.10 5.82 -8.14
CA PRO A 259 -15.54 4.62 -8.73
C PRO A 259 -16.17 3.36 -8.12
N TRP A 260 -16.29 2.32 -8.93
CA TRP A 260 -16.79 1.02 -8.47
C TRP A 260 -15.87 -0.12 -8.91
N GLY A 261 -15.84 -1.20 -8.14
CA GLY A 261 -15.07 -2.40 -8.46
C GLY A 261 -15.10 -3.43 -7.34
N VAL A 262 -14.72 -4.66 -7.68
CA VAL A 262 -14.86 -5.82 -6.78
C VAL A 262 -14.10 -5.66 -5.46
N VAL A 263 -12.97 -4.96 -5.44
CA VAL A 263 -12.22 -4.68 -4.20
C VAL A 263 -13.09 -3.93 -3.18
N LEU A 264 -13.87 -2.93 -3.63
CA LEU A 264 -14.79 -2.21 -2.74
C LEU A 264 -15.89 -3.13 -2.21
N GLN A 265 -16.34 -4.10 -3.01
CA GLN A 265 -17.42 -5.02 -2.65
C GLN A 265 -16.94 -6.05 -1.62
N TYR A 266 -15.72 -6.57 -1.76
CA TYR A 266 -15.08 -7.36 -0.70
C TYR A 266 -14.93 -6.59 0.61
N TRP A 267 -14.53 -5.32 0.53
CA TRP A 267 -14.43 -4.46 1.70
C TRP A 267 -15.78 -4.19 2.35
N LEU A 268 -16.84 -3.96 1.57
CA LEU A 268 -18.22 -3.81 2.07
C LEU A 268 -18.73 -5.09 2.74
N GLY A 269 -18.39 -6.26 2.18
CA GLY A 269 -18.63 -7.57 2.80
C GLY A 269 -17.78 -7.82 4.05
N GLY A 270 -16.88 -6.90 4.41
CA GLY A 270 -16.09 -6.98 5.63
C GLY A 270 -14.78 -7.75 5.51
N SER A 271 -14.28 -8.00 4.29
CA SER A 271 -12.97 -8.66 4.09
C SER A 271 -11.83 -7.88 4.78
N PRO A 272 -10.85 -8.56 5.40
CA PRO A 272 -9.73 -7.88 6.06
C PRO A 272 -8.85 -7.14 5.06
N CYS A 273 -8.44 -7.80 3.98
CA CYS A 273 -7.68 -7.17 2.92
C CYS A 273 -7.90 -7.87 1.59
N VAL A 274 -7.60 -7.17 0.50
CA VAL A 274 -7.69 -7.70 -0.86
C VAL A 274 -6.38 -7.38 -1.57
N VAL A 275 -5.75 -8.38 -2.16
CA VAL A 275 -4.58 -8.21 -3.04
C VAL A 275 -5.05 -8.36 -4.48
N ALA A 276 -4.74 -7.39 -5.32
CA ALA A 276 -5.29 -7.31 -6.66
C ALA A 276 -4.43 -6.43 -7.60
N ASN A 277 -4.64 -6.57 -8.91
CA ASN A 277 -3.89 -5.84 -9.93
C ASN A 277 -4.63 -4.59 -10.41
N LEU A 278 -3.95 -3.44 -10.48
CA LEU A 278 -4.54 -2.18 -10.94
C LEU A 278 -4.86 -2.16 -12.45
N TRP A 279 -4.15 -2.96 -13.25
CA TRP A 279 -4.28 -3.03 -14.71
C TRP A 279 -3.96 -4.44 -15.22
N ASP A 280 -3.99 -4.62 -16.54
CA ASP A 280 -3.80 -5.91 -17.20
C ASP A 280 -2.31 -6.33 -17.13
N VAL A 281 -2.05 -7.55 -16.69
CA VAL A 281 -0.70 -8.08 -16.47
C VAL A 281 -0.46 -9.33 -17.31
N THR A 282 0.80 -9.68 -17.57
CA THR A 282 1.10 -10.92 -18.31
C THR A 282 1.17 -12.10 -17.35
N ASP A 283 0.71 -13.27 -17.80
CA ASP A 283 0.71 -14.51 -17.02
C ASP A 283 2.08 -14.79 -16.39
N ARG A 284 3.18 -14.62 -17.15
CA ARG A 284 4.52 -14.92 -16.65
C ARG A 284 4.96 -14.02 -15.49
N ASP A 285 4.65 -12.73 -15.55
CA ASP A 285 5.07 -11.77 -14.52
C ASP A 285 4.24 -11.92 -13.25
N ILE A 286 2.93 -12.12 -13.40
CA ILE A 286 2.03 -12.34 -12.26
C ILE A 286 2.28 -13.70 -11.60
N ASP A 287 2.63 -14.73 -12.38
CA ASP A 287 2.98 -16.04 -11.83
C ASP A 287 4.27 -15.95 -11.01
N ARG A 288 5.29 -15.24 -11.49
CA ARG A 288 6.51 -15.01 -10.71
C ARG A 288 6.25 -14.24 -9.41
N PHE A 289 5.34 -13.27 -9.43
CA PHE A 289 4.92 -12.57 -8.22
C PHE A 289 4.17 -13.50 -7.26
N THR A 290 3.27 -14.34 -7.80
CA THR A 290 2.46 -15.30 -7.04
C THR A 290 3.32 -16.36 -6.38
N GLU A 291 4.40 -16.81 -7.02
CA GLU A 291 5.37 -17.75 -6.44
C GLU A 291 6.17 -17.14 -5.27
N GLY A 292 6.33 -15.81 -5.25
CA GLY A 292 7.06 -15.10 -4.20
C GLY A 292 6.22 -14.67 -3.00
N LEU A 293 4.90 -14.86 -3.04
CA LEU A 293 3.96 -14.55 -1.96
C LEU A 293 3.88 -15.67 -0.92
#